data_AF-A0A954G7J3-F1
#
_entry.id   AF-A0A954G7J3-F1
#
_cell.length_a   1.000
_cell.length_b   1.000
_cell.length_c   1.000
_cell.angle_alpha   90.00
_cell.angle_beta   90.00
_cell.angle_gamma   90.00
#
_symmetry.space_group_name_H-M   'P 1'
#
loop_
_entity.id
_entity.type
_entity.pdbx_description
1 polymer ?
#
loop_
_entity_poly.entity_id
_entity_poly.type
_entity_poly.pdbx_seq_one_letter_code
_entity_poly.pdbx_strand_id
1 'polypeptide(L)'
;EAGLVRMLELDYVAIPFLAPDTLTPAVFDQCRGILNDQARHPLILHCASANRVGAIWLVHRVLDDDIEFETALKEAKQVGLRTPGYIDQAKAYIAEQKK
;
A
#
# COMPACT_ATOMS: atom_id res chain seq x y z
N GLU A 1 16.79 7.01 5.47
CA GLU A 1 15.62 7.86 5.19
C GLU A 1 15.16 8.62 6.43
N ALA A 2 14.78 7.93 7.52
CA ALA A 2 14.25 8.55 8.75
C ALA A 2 14.98 9.81 9.26
N GLY A 3 16.32 9.80 9.34
CA GLY A 3 17.08 10.96 9.84
C GLY A 3 16.95 12.21 8.97
N LEU A 4 16.98 12.05 7.64
CA LEU A 4 16.86 13.16 6.70
C LEU A 4 15.43 13.71 6.66
N VAL A 5 14.44 12.83 6.72
CA VAL A 5 13.02 13.19 6.72
C VAL A 5 12.65 13.98 7.99
N ARG A 6 13.17 13.55 9.15
CA ARG A 6 12.98 14.28 10.41
C ARG A 6 13.64 15.66 10.43
N MET A 7 14.75 15.85 9.71
CA MET A 7 15.35 17.19 9.55
C MET A 7 14.45 18.14 8.76
N LEU A 8 13.52 17.61 7.96
CA LEU A 8 12.49 18.36 7.25
C LEU A 8 11.19 18.46 8.06
N GLU A 9 11.22 18.09 9.34
CA GLU A 9 10.05 18.11 10.26
C GLU A 9 8.91 17.20 9.80
N LEU A 10 9.22 16.17 9.01
CA LEU A 10 8.27 15.17 8.55
C LEU A 10 8.30 13.93 9.45
N ASP A 11 7.11 13.40 9.73
CA ASP A 11 6.96 12.10 10.37
C ASP A 11 7.39 10.97 9.41
N TYR A 12 8.05 9.96 9.96
CA TYR A 12 8.54 8.82 9.19
C TYR A 12 8.08 7.51 9.81
N VAL A 13 7.31 6.73 9.05
CA VAL A 13 6.86 5.39 9.43
C VAL A 13 7.46 4.38 8.45
N ALA A 14 8.22 3.42 8.98
CA ALA A 14 8.78 2.32 8.21
C ALA A 14 7.99 1.04 8.45
N ILE A 15 7.44 0.47 7.38
CA ILE A 15 6.80 -0.84 7.37
C ILE A 15 7.67 -1.78 6.53
N PRO A 16 8.52 -2.62 7.17
CA PRO A 16 9.46 -3.45 6.43
C PRO A 16 8.78 -4.70 5.86
N PHE A 17 8.76 -4.81 4.54
CA PHE A 17 8.53 -6.07 3.82
C PHE A 17 9.31 -6.07 2.50
N LEU A 18 9.79 -7.24 2.10
CA LEU A 18 10.81 -7.41 1.06
C LEU A 18 10.25 -8.01 -0.23
N ALA A 19 9.42 -9.04 -0.07
CA ALA A 19 8.92 -9.85 -1.16
C ALA A 19 7.41 -10.15 -1.00
N PRO A 20 6.73 -10.64 -2.05
CA PRO A 20 5.28 -10.87 -1.99
C PRO A 20 4.84 -11.80 -0.86
N ASP A 21 5.61 -12.84 -0.56
CA ASP A 21 5.38 -13.76 0.55
C ASP A 21 5.42 -13.08 1.93
N THR A 22 6.20 -12.01 2.07
CA THR A 22 6.28 -11.21 3.31
C THR A 22 5.18 -10.13 3.40
N LEU A 23 4.38 -9.94 2.34
CA LEU A 23 3.24 -9.01 2.34
C LEU A 23 2.02 -9.70 2.94
N THR A 24 2.00 -9.80 4.27
CA THR A 24 0.95 -10.48 5.03
C THR A 24 -0.28 -9.58 5.24
N PRO A 25 -1.44 -10.16 5.61
CA PRO A 25 -2.63 -9.37 5.98
C PRO A 25 -2.36 -8.29 7.02
N ALA A 26 -1.56 -8.58 8.04
CA ALA A 26 -1.20 -7.61 9.07
C ALA A 26 -0.41 -6.40 8.51
N VAL A 27 0.41 -6.62 7.48
CA VAL A 27 1.11 -5.52 6.79
C VAL A 27 0.12 -4.65 6.02
N PHE A 28 -0.87 -5.26 5.35
CA PHE A 28 -1.94 -4.51 4.70
C PHE A 28 -2.76 -3.69 5.69
N ASP A 29 -3.16 -4.29 6.81
CA ASP A 29 -3.92 -3.62 7.88
C ASP A 29 -3.14 -2.41 8.42
N GLN A 30 -1.85 -2.59 8.70
CA GLN A 30 -1.00 -1.51 9.20
C GLN A 30 -0.88 -0.36 8.18
N CYS A 31 -0.64 -0.69 6.91
CA CYS A 31 -0.57 0.30 5.84
C CYS A 31 -1.88 1.07 5.69
N ARG A 32 -3.02 0.37 5.63
CA ARG A 32 -4.34 1.00 5.50
C ARG A 32 -4.69 1.87 6.69
N GLY A 33 -4.36 1.42 7.90
CA GLY A 33 -4.55 2.22 9.12
C GLY A 33 -3.84 3.57 9.05
N ILE A 34 -2.64 3.62 8.48
CA ILE A 34 -1.90 4.88 8.28
C ILE A 34 -2.48 5.70 7.13
N LEU A 35 -2.85 5.06 6.01
CA LEU A 35 -3.42 5.76 4.84
C LEU A 35 -4.76 6.42 5.16
N ASN A 36 -5.59 5.77 5.98
CA ASN A 36 -6.91 6.26 6.36
C ASN A 36 -6.87 7.30 7.49
N ASP A 37 -5.74 7.45 8.18
CA ASP A 37 -5.59 8.39 9.29
C ASP A 37 -5.47 9.83 8.76
N GLN A 38 -6.59 10.55 8.76
CA GLN A 38 -6.69 11.94 8.28
C GLN A 38 -5.71 12.90 8.97
N ALA A 39 -5.29 12.63 10.21
CA ALA A 39 -4.34 13.47 10.92
C ALA A 39 -2.91 13.41 10.33
N ARG A 40 -2.63 12.39 9.49
CA ARG A 40 -1.33 12.19 8.83
C ARG A 40 -1.28 12.74 7.41
N HIS A 41 -2.39 13.30 6.90
CA HIS A 41 -2.42 13.88 5.57
C HIS A 41 -1.85 15.30 5.57
N PRO A 42 -1.09 15.69 4.54
CA PRO A 42 -0.67 14.88 3.38
C PRO A 42 0.50 13.92 3.70
N LEU A 43 0.46 12.70 3.16
CA LEU A 43 1.51 11.68 3.32
C LEU A 43 2.13 11.24 1.97
N ILE A 44 3.36 10.71 2.02
CA ILE A 44 4.04 10.10 0.87
C ILE A 44 4.28 8.62 1.17
N LEU A 45 3.72 7.75 0.33
CA LEU A 45 4.01 6.32 0.34
C LEU A 45 5.03 5.99 -0.75
N HIS A 46 6.18 5.41 -0.38
CA HIS A 46 7.25 5.11 -1.32
C HIS A 46 7.85 3.72 -1.11
N CYS A 47 8.49 3.20 -2.15
CA CYS A 47 9.40 2.07 -2.07
C CYS A 47 10.46 2.20 -3.18
N ALA A 48 11.42 1.29 -3.25
CA ALA A 48 12.53 1.37 -4.21
C ALA A 48 12.13 1.50 -5.71
N SER A 49 10.96 0.98 -6.11
CA SER A 49 10.51 0.94 -7.50
C SER A 49 9.01 1.16 -7.69
N ALA A 50 8.33 1.68 -6.65
CA ALA A 50 6.86 1.77 -6.54
C ALA A 50 6.06 0.45 -6.70
N ASN A 51 6.69 -0.69 -6.98
CA ASN A 51 6.03 -1.97 -7.16
C ASN A 51 5.27 -2.44 -5.91
N ARG A 52 5.87 -2.27 -4.72
CA ARG A 52 5.22 -2.58 -3.42
C ARG A 52 4.11 -1.58 -3.09
N VAL A 53 4.35 -0.30 -3.41
CA VAL A 53 3.37 0.78 -3.23
C VAL A 53 2.09 0.48 -3.99
N GLY A 54 2.20 0.04 -5.25
CA GLY A 54 1.04 -0.29 -6.06
C GLY A 54 0.17 -1.41 -5.49
N ALA A 55 0.76 -2.38 -4.78
CA ALA A 55 0.00 -3.44 -4.10
C ALA A 55 -0.84 -2.88 -2.94
N ILE A 56 -0.25 -2.00 -2.13
CA ILE A 56 -0.95 -1.31 -1.04
C ILE A 56 -2.03 -0.38 -1.60
N TRP A 57 -1.70 0.38 -2.65
CA TRP A 57 -2.63 1.28 -3.34
C TRP A 57 -3.86 0.54 -3.86
N LEU A 58 -3.66 -0.61 -4.52
CA LEU A 58 -4.75 -1.46 -5.02
C LEU A 58 -5.74 -1.81 -3.91
N VAL A 59 -5.24 -2.28 -2.77
CA VAL A 59 -6.08 -2.66 -1.63
C VAL A 59 -6.83 -1.45 -1.08
N HIS A 60 -6.15 -0.33 -0.88
CA HIS A 60 -6.75 0.89 -0.37
C HIS A 60 -7.90 1.36 -1.28
N ARG A 61 -7.68 1.42 -2.59
CA ARG A 61 -8.70 1.85 -3.55
C ARG A 61 -9.94 0.95 -3.54
N VAL A 62 -9.76 -0.36 -3.40
CA VAL A 62 -10.87 -1.31 -3.45
C VAL A 62 -11.66 -1.38 -2.14
N LEU A 63 -11.01 -1.25 -1.00
CA LEU A 63 -11.65 -1.45 0.31
C LEU A 63 -12.02 -0.15 1.01
N ASP A 64 -11.27 0.93 0.80
CA ASP A 64 -11.48 2.21 1.49
C ASP A 64 -12.22 3.22 0.58
N ASP A 65 -11.87 3.26 -0.71
CA ASP A 65 -12.51 4.16 -1.69
C ASP A 65 -13.65 3.52 -2.52
N ASP A 66 -13.97 2.25 -2.24
CA ASP A 66 -15.00 1.45 -2.93
C ASP A 66 -14.87 1.43 -4.48
N ILE A 67 -13.63 1.50 -4.98
CA ILE A 67 -13.35 1.43 -6.42
C ILE A 67 -13.36 -0.02 -6.90
N GLU A 68 -13.90 -0.24 -8.10
CA GLU A 68 -13.91 -1.55 -8.73
C GLU A 68 -12.48 -2.08 -8.97
N PHE A 69 -12.28 -3.39 -8.76
CA PHE A 69 -10.96 -4.01 -8.73
C PHE A 69 -10.16 -3.81 -10.02
N GLU A 70 -10.76 -3.99 -11.21
CA GLU A 70 -10.06 -3.81 -12.48
C GLU A 70 -9.64 -2.36 -12.70
N THR A 71 -10.46 -1.41 -12.24
CA THR A 71 -10.12 0.02 -12.27
C THR A 71 -8.96 0.33 -11.33
N ALA A 72 -9.04 -0.11 -10.08
CA ALA A 72 -7.97 0.05 -9.09
C ALA A 72 -6.67 -0.65 -9.52
N LEU A 73 -6.76 -1.80 -10.20
CA LEU A 73 -5.60 -2.53 -10.72
C LEU A 73 -4.90 -1.77 -11.84
N LYS A 74 -5.66 -1.10 -12.72
CA LYS A 74 -5.09 -0.22 -13.75
C LYS A 74 -4.33 0.95 -13.11
N GLU A 75 -4.92 1.61 -12.11
CA GLU A 75 -4.25 2.67 -11.36
C GLU A 75 -2.97 2.16 -10.67
N ALA A 76 -3.05 1.02 -9.98
CA ALA A 76 -1.90 0.42 -9.31
C ALA A 76 -0.76 0.08 -10.28
N LYS A 77 -1.07 -0.39 -11.49
CA LYS A 77 -0.08 -0.61 -12.56
C LYS A 77 0.56 0.69 -13.03
N GLN A 78 -0.20 1.79 -13.12
CA GLN A 78 0.34 3.11 -13.44
C GLN A 78 1.26 3.63 -12.33
N VAL A 79 0.93 3.38 -11.06
CA VAL A 79 1.78 3.70 -9.90
C VAL A 79 3.12 2.95 -9.97
N GLY A 80 3.13 1.72 -10.48
CA GLY A 80 4.34 0.93 -10.68
C GLY A 80 4.22 -0.56 -10.34
N LEU A 81 3.02 -1.05 -10.03
CA LEU A 81 2.76 -2.47 -9.78
C LEU A 81 3.03 -3.28 -11.05
N ARG A 82 3.99 -4.21 -10.96
CA ARG A 82 4.43 -5.05 -12.09
C ARG A 82 4.48 -6.53 -11.74
N THR A 83 4.85 -6.87 -10.50
CA THR A 83 5.04 -8.27 -10.11
C THR A 83 3.69 -8.94 -9.82
N PRO A 84 3.36 -10.05 -10.53
CA PRO A 84 2.09 -10.76 -10.33
C PRO A 84 1.85 -11.20 -8.89
N GLY A 85 2.88 -11.70 -8.21
CA GLY A 85 2.75 -12.15 -6.81
C GLY A 85 2.23 -11.08 -5.85
N TYR A 86 2.49 -9.79 -6.09
CA TYR A 86 1.92 -8.73 -5.26
C TYR A 86 0.42 -8.50 -5.56
N ILE A 87 0.00 -8.69 -6.82
CA ILE A 87 -1.41 -8.63 -7.22
C ILE A 87 -2.17 -9.78 -6.56
N ASP A 88 -1.60 -10.99 -6.55
CA ASP A 88 -2.22 -12.16 -5.96
C ASP A 88 -2.45 -12.00 -4.45
N GLN A 89 -1.45 -11.47 -3.73
CA GLN A 89 -1.55 -11.19 -2.29
C GLN A 89 -2.59 -10.10 -1.99
N ALA A 90 -2.59 -9.01 -2.76
CA ALA A 90 -3.59 -7.96 -2.63
C ALA A 90 -5.01 -8.49 -2.89
N LYS A 91 -5.19 -9.33 -3.91
CA LYS A 91 -6.47 -9.96 -4.24
C LYS A 91 -6.94 -10.90 -3.14
N ALA A 92 -6.04 -11.72 -2.59
CA ALA A 92 -6.35 -12.62 -1.49
C ALA A 92 -6.83 -11.83 -0.26
N TYR A 93 -6.09 -10.79 0.14
CA TYR A 93 -6.47 -9.93 1.25
C TYR A 93 -7.82 -9.23 1.04
N ILE A 94 -8.08 -8.66 -0.15
CA ILE A 94 -9.37 -8.03 -0.48
C ILE A 94 -10.52 -9.04 -0.33
N ALA A 95 -10.33 -10.27 -0.81
CA ALA A 95 -11.34 -11.31 -0.71
C ALA A 95 -11.61 -11.76 0.73
N GLU A 96 -10.60 -11.75 1.61
CA GLU A 96 -10.76 -12.04 3.04
C GLU A 96 -11.53 -10.93 3.76
N GLN A 97 -11.29 -9.66 3.43
CA GLN A 97 -11.94 -8.51 4.08
C GLN A 97 -13.40 -8.31 3.65
N LYS A 98 -13.81 -8.87 2.50
CA LYS A 98 -15.19 -8.80 1.99
C LYS A 98 -16.09 -9.97 2.44
N LYS A 99 -15.56 -10.93 3.21
CA LYS A 99 -16.35 -12.02 3.80
C LYS A 99 -17.01 -11.56 5.10
#